data_AF-A0A8T3X1B6-F1
#
_entry.id   AF-A0A8T3X1B6-F1
#
_cell.length_a   1.000
_cell.length_b   1.000
_cell.length_c   1.000
_cell.angle_alpha   90.00
_cell.angle_beta   90.00
_cell.angle_gamma   90.00
#
_symmetry.space_group_name_H-M   'P 1'
#
loop_
_entity.id
_entity.type
_entity.pdbx_description
1 polymer ?
#
loop_
_entity_poly.entity_id
_entity_poly.type
_entity_poly.pdbx_seq_one_letter_code
_entity_poly.pdbx_strand_id
1 'polypeptide(L)'
;MDPKATRQVIWWKDKKLLAGVILVVLSFILGFYSKVLIIVKIYEPVSVITGLSIYAFSWILLFIGIFLVGWETVKMIQMKIHHQVKKTARETYGYTKGLPRKGYHYTRQLQKKSIARIKKSMTKND
;
A
#
# COMPACT_ATOMS: atom_id res chain seq x y z
N MET A 1 -8.63 1.65 -18.30
CA MET A 1 -9.11 1.30 -16.94
C MET A 1 -10.32 2.17 -16.71
N ASP A 2 -11.51 1.56 -16.66
CA ASP A 2 -12.76 2.31 -16.56
C ASP A 2 -12.83 3.11 -15.25
N PRO A 3 -13.07 4.44 -15.30
CA PRO A 3 -13.07 5.29 -14.11
C PRO A 3 -14.20 4.94 -13.12
N LYS A 4 -15.24 4.21 -13.56
CA LYS A 4 -16.34 3.75 -12.71
C LYS A 4 -15.93 2.60 -11.78
N ALA A 5 -15.07 1.69 -12.24
CA ALA A 5 -14.62 0.53 -11.46
C ALA A 5 -13.72 0.95 -10.28
N THR A 6 -12.88 1.97 -10.47
CA THR A 6 -12.00 2.51 -9.42
C THR A 6 -12.80 3.17 -8.29
N ARG A 7 -13.91 3.86 -8.60
CA ARG A 7 -14.72 4.57 -7.60
C ARG A 7 -15.45 3.64 -6.64
N GLN A 8 -15.97 2.52 -7.15
CA GLN A 8 -16.72 1.54 -6.36
C GLN A 8 -15.82 0.79 -5.36
N VAL A 9 -14.59 0.48 -5.76
CA VAL A 9 -13.62 -0.22 -4.90
C VAL A 9 -13.16 0.65 -3.72
N ILE A 10 -13.06 1.96 -3.91
CA ILE A 10 -12.70 2.91 -2.85
C ILE A 10 -13.82 2.96 -1.79
N TRP A 11 -15.08 3.02 -2.22
CA TRP A 11 -16.22 3.17 -1.30
C TRP A 11 -16.46 1.94 -0.41
N TRP A 12 -16.20 0.73 -0.93
CA TRP A 12 -16.31 -0.50 -0.14
C TRP A 12 -15.18 -0.68 0.88
N LYS A 13 -14.00 -0.10 0.60
CA LYS A 13 -12.86 -0.09 1.53
C LYS A 13 -13.16 0.75 2.75
N ASP A 14 -13.66 1.97 2.53
CA ASP A 14 -13.95 2.91 3.63
C ASP A 14 -14.99 2.32 4.60
N LYS A 15 -15.99 1.59 4.09
CA LYS A 15 -17.00 0.93 4.93
C LYS A 15 -16.42 -0.20 5.79
N LYS A 16 -15.50 -1.02 5.26
CA LYS A 16 -14.89 -2.12 6.01
C LYS A 16 -13.96 -1.63 7.10
N LEU A 17 -13.17 -0.59 6.79
CA LEU A 17 -12.29 0.05 7.76
C LEU A 17 -13.11 0.73 8.86
N LEU A 18 -14.16 1.47 8.50
CA LEU A 18 -15.09 2.09 9.45
C LEU A 18 -15.76 1.03 10.34
N ALA A 19 -16.25 -0.06 9.76
CA ALA A 19 -16.84 -1.16 10.53
C ALA A 19 -15.85 -1.76 11.52
N GLY A 20 -14.59 -1.98 11.11
CA GLY A 20 -13.53 -2.47 12.00
C GLY A 20 -13.24 -1.51 13.15
N VAL A 21 -13.17 -0.20 12.88
CA VAL A 21 -12.96 0.82 13.92
C VAL A 21 -14.13 0.86 14.91
N ILE A 22 -15.37 0.83 14.42
CA ILE A 22 -16.57 0.76 15.28
C ILE A 22 -16.53 -0.49 16.15
N LEU A 23 -16.12 -1.63 15.59
CA LEU A 23 -16.00 -2.90 16.31
C LEU A 23 -14.99 -2.82 17.47
N VAL A 24 -13.84 -2.15 17.24
CA VAL A 24 -12.82 -1.92 18.26
C VAL A 24 -13.37 -1.01 19.38
N VAL A 25 -14.07 0.07 19.02
CA VAL A 25 -14.67 0.97 20.02
C VAL A 25 -15.73 0.24 20.85
N LEU A 26 -16.60 -0.54 20.22
CA LEU A 26 -17.62 -1.35 20.91
C LEU A 26 -16.99 -2.38 21.85
N SER A 27 -15.90 -3.03 21.42
CA SER A 27 -15.13 -3.93 22.28
C SER A 27 -14.61 -3.20 23.52
N PHE A 28 -14.03 -2.01 23.38
CA PHE A 28 -13.58 -1.23 24.55
C PHE A 28 -14.73 -0.93 25.53
N ILE A 29 -15.90 -0.53 25.01
CA ILE A 29 -17.08 -0.23 25.83
C ILE A 29 -17.55 -1.50 26.56
N LEU A 30 -17.65 -2.64 25.86
CA LEU A 30 -18.05 -3.92 26.44
C LEU A 30 -17.07 -4.39 27.53
N GLY A 31 -15.77 -4.27 27.28
CA GLY A 31 -14.74 -4.63 28.25
C GLY A 31 -14.73 -3.73 29.49
N PHE A 32 -15.09 -2.45 29.34
CA PHE A 32 -15.26 -1.55 30.48
C PHE A 32 -16.53 -1.89 31.27
N TYR A 33 -17.64 -2.13 30.57
CA TYR A 33 -18.91 -2.53 31.17
C TYR A 33 -18.79 -3.84 31.96
N SER A 34 -18.12 -4.85 31.41
CA SER A 34 -17.92 -6.13 32.09
C SER A 34 -17.10 -5.98 33.38
N LYS A 35 -16.08 -5.13 33.39
CA LYS A 35 -15.30 -4.82 34.61
C LYS A 35 -16.17 -4.17 35.68
N VAL A 36 -17.00 -3.19 35.30
CA VAL A 36 -17.93 -2.54 36.23
C VAL A 36 -18.91 -3.55 36.81
N LEU A 37 -19.46 -4.45 35.99
CA LEU A 37 -20.35 -5.53 36.44
C LEU A 37 -19.68 -6.46 37.46
N ILE A 38 -18.43 -6.86 37.21
CA ILE A 38 -17.67 -7.73 38.12
C ILE A 38 -17.41 -7.02 39.46
N ILE A 39 -17.06 -5.73 39.43
CA ILE A 39 -16.77 -4.96 40.65
C ILE A 39 -18.04 -4.73 41.48
N VAL A 40 -19.14 -4.35 40.84
CA VAL A 40 -20.40 -4.02 41.53
C VAL A 40 -21.11 -5.26 42.06
N LYS A 41 -21.01 -6.40 41.35
CA LYS A 41 -21.72 -7.65 41.70
C LYS A 41 -20.80 -8.77 42.15
N ILE A 42 -19.70 -8.43 42.82
CA ILE A 42 -18.67 -9.41 43.20
C ILE A 42 -19.18 -10.53 44.14
N TYR A 43 -20.26 -10.26 44.88
CA TYR A 43 -20.86 -11.21 45.82
C TYR A 43 -21.81 -12.23 45.14
N GLU A 44 -22.19 -12.00 43.88
CA GLU A 44 -23.05 -12.92 43.12
C GLU A 44 -22.22 -13.75 42.14
N PRO A 45 -22.01 -15.06 42.39
CA PRO A 45 -21.10 -15.88 41.58
C PRO A 45 -21.54 -15.98 40.11
N VAL A 46 -22.85 -16.01 39.84
CA VAL A 46 -23.40 -16.06 38.47
C VAL A 46 -23.11 -14.77 37.70
N SER A 47 -23.22 -13.62 38.36
CA SER A 47 -22.92 -12.30 37.79
C SER A 47 -21.43 -12.15 37.47
N VAL A 48 -20.56 -12.68 38.33
CA VAL A 48 -19.10 -12.70 38.11
C VAL A 48 -18.73 -13.58 36.92
N ILE A 49 -19.27 -14.80 36.82
CA ILE A 49 -19.02 -15.71 35.68
C ILE A 49 -19.47 -15.08 34.36
N THR A 50 -20.65 -14.44 34.37
CA THR A 50 -21.18 -13.75 33.18
C THR A 50 -20.35 -12.52 32.82
N GLY A 51 -19.87 -11.76 33.80
CA GLY A 51 -18.92 -10.67 33.57
C GLY A 51 -17.60 -11.16 32.96
N LEU A 52 -17.07 -12.28 33.45
CA LEU A 52 -15.85 -12.91 32.93
C LEU A 52 -16.01 -13.41 31.49
N SER A 53 -17.16 -14.03 31.16
CA SER A 53 -17.43 -14.50 29.80
C SER A 53 -17.58 -13.34 28.81
N ILE A 54 -18.29 -12.28 29.20
CA ILE A 54 -18.39 -11.05 28.40
C ILE A 54 -17.01 -10.40 28.23
N TYR A 55 -16.20 -10.37 29.28
CA TYR A 55 -14.85 -9.84 29.22
C TYR A 55 -13.97 -10.64 28.24
N ALA A 56 -13.98 -11.97 28.32
CA ALA A 56 -13.24 -12.82 27.37
C ALA A 56 -13.73 -12.61 25.93
N PHE A 57 -15.03 -12.50 25.72
CA PHE A 57 -15.62 -12.24 24.41
C PHE A 57 -15.22 -10.87 23.85
N SER A 58 -15.14 -9.85 24.72
CA SER A 58 -14.67 -8.52 24.37
C SER A 58 -13.25 -8.54 23.80
N TRP A 59 -12.35 -9.33 24.39
CA TRP A 59 -10.98 -9.49 23.88
C TRP A 59 -10.93 -10.17 22.52
N ILE A 60 -11.76 -11.19 22.29
CA ILE A 60 -11.85 -11.86 20.98
C ILE A 60 -12.32 -10.85 19.92
N LEU A 61 -13.37 -10.08 20.21
CA LEU A 61 -13.83 -8.99 19.34
C LEU A 61 -12.75 -7.93 19.08
N LEU A 62 -11.98 -7.58 20.12
CA LEU A 62 -10.86 -6.63 19.99
C LEU A 62 -9.83 -7.15 18.99
N PHE A 63 -9.42 -8.41 19.14
CA PHE A 63 -8.45 -9.06 18.25
C PHE A 63 -8.97 -9.11 16.81
N ILE A 64 -10.24 -9.46 16.60
CA ILE A 64 -10.85 -9.49 15.27
C ILE A 64 -10.88 -8.08 14.66
N GLY A 65 -11.28 -7.07 15.44
CA GLY A 65 -11.33 -5.68 14.98
C GLY A 65 -9.95 -5.15 14.58
N ILE A 66 -8.95 -5.32 15.43
CA ILE A 66 -7.56 -4.93 15.15
C ILE A 66 -7.02 -5.67 13.93
N PHE A 67 -7.26 -6.99 13.84
CA PHE A 67 -6.79 -7.79 12.72
C PHE A 67 -7.41 -7.32 11.39
N LEU A 68 -8.72 -7.01 11.37
CA LEU A 68 -9.41 -6.51 10.19
C LEU A 68 -8.85 -5.16 9.72
N VAL A 69 -8.65 -4.22 10.65
CA VAL A 69 -8.08 -2.89 10.38
C VAL A 69 -6.62 -2.99 9.94
N GLY A 70 -5.84 -3.87 10.57
CA GLY A 70 -4.44 -4.15 10.22
C GLY A 70 -4.32 -4.70 8.79
N TRP A 71 -5.17 -5.67 8.43
CA TRP A 71 -5.17 -6.26 7.08
C TRP A 71 -5.51 -5.24 5.99
N GLU A 72 -6.53 -4.40 6.21
CA GLU A 72 -6.89 -3.28 5.32
C GLU A 72 -5.69 -2.32 5.13
N THR A 73 -4.99 -2.00 6.22
CA THR A 73 -3.83 -1.10 6.22
C THR A 73 -2.65 -1.68 5.43
N VAL A 74 -2.29 -2.95 5.67
CA VAL A 74 -1.24 -3.65 4.92
C VAL A 74 -1.58 -3.69 3.43
N LYS A 75 -2.84 -3.96 3.09
CA LYS A 75 -3.30 -3.96 1.69
C LYS A 75 -3.17 -2.58 1.05
N MET A 76 -3.43 -1.49 1.78
CA MET A 76 -3.20 -0.12 1.29
C MET A 76 -1.72 0.16 1.04
N ILE A 77 -0.85 -0.26 1.95
CA ILE A 77 0.60 -0.09 1.81
C ILE A 77 1.11 -0.85 0.59
N GLN A 78 0.71 -2.11 0.43
CA GLN A 78 1.08 -2.92 -0.73
C GLN A 78 0.62 -2.29 -2.04
N MET A 79 -0.60 -1.73 -2.10
CA MET A 79 -1.07 -1.01 -3.28
C MET A 79 -0.22 0.22 -3.60
N LYS A 80 0.18 1.01 -2.59
CA LYS A 80 1.04 2.18 -2.79
C LYS A 80 2.42 1.77 -3.29
N ILE A 81 3.02 0.75 -2.68
CA ILE A 81 4.34 0.23 -3.08
C ILE A 81 4.26 -0.29 -4.52
N HIS A 82 3.28 -1.12 -4.85
CA HIS A 82 3.15 -1.66 -6.19
C HIS A 82 2.93 -0.56 -7.24
N HIS A 83 2.18 0.49 -6.90
CA HIS A 83 2.00 1.63 -7.79
C HIS A 83 3.29 2.43 -8.02
N GLN A 84 4.06 2.68 -6.95
CA GLN A 84 5.35 3.36 -7.05
C GLN A 84 6.36 2.51 -7.82
N VAL A 85 6.50 1.22 -7.48
CA VAL A 85 7.39 0.29 -8.19
C VAL A 85 7.03 0.20 -9.66
N LYS A 86 5.73 0.12 -10.00
CA LYS A 86 5.28 0.11 -11.40
C LYS A 86 5.58 1.41 -12.13
N LYS A 87 5.46 2.57 -11.45
CA LYS A 87 5.81 3.87 -12.02
C LYS A 87 7.31 3.97 -12.28
N THR A 88 8.13 3.63 -11.29
CA THR A 88 9.60 3.62 -11.41
C THR A 88 10.05 2.64 -12.49
N ALA A 89 9.52 1.42 -12.52
CA ALA A 89 9.84 0.44 -13.55
C ALA A 89 9.49 0.94 -14.95
N ARG A 90 8.36 1.64 -15.12
CA ARG A 90 7.91 2.20 -16.40
C ARG A 90 8.78 3.37 -16.86
N GLU A 91 9.19 4.24 -15.94
CA GLU A 91 10.13 5.34 -16.23
C GLU A 91 11.51 4.78 -16.60
N THR A 92 12.02 3.80 -15.85
CA THR A 92 13.29 3.13 -16.16
C THR A 92 13.24 2.42 -17.50
N TYR A 93 12.20 1.63 -17.79
CA TYR A 93 12.00 0.98 -19.10
C TYR A 93 11.87 1.99 -20.24
N GLY A 94 11.20 3.12 -20.02
CA GLY A 94 11.10 4.21 -20.99
C GLY A 94 12.46 4.83 -21.29
N TYR A 95 13.29 4.98 -20.25
CA TYR A 95 14.65 5.51 -20.37
C TYR A 95 15.58 4.52 -21.10
N THR A 96 15.53 3.22 -20.78
CA THR A 96 16.32 2.18 -21.47
C THR A 96 15.88 1.92 -22.90
N LYS A 97 14.60 2.09 -23.25
CA LYS A 97 14.17 2.05 -24.66
C LYS A 97 14.73 3.21 -25.51
N GLY A 98 15.02 4.36 -24.90
CA GLY A 98 15.59 5.53 -25.59
C GLY A 98 17.12 5.49 -25.76
N LEU A 99 17.81 4.72 -24.91
CA LEU A 99 19.27 4.53 -24.92
C LEU A 99 19.84 4.01 -26.26
N PRO A 100 19.29 2.97 -26.92
CA PRO A 100 19.83 2.51 -28.20
C PRO A 100 19.70 3.56 -29.31
N ARG A 101 18.64 4.38 -29.29
CA ARG A 101 18.41 5.44 -30.27
C ARG A 101 19.42 6.58 -30.12
N LYS A 102 19.74 6.98 -28.88
CA LYS A 102 20.80 7.96 -28.59
C LYS A 102 22.19 7.42 -28.96
N GLY A 103 22.47 6.15 -28.67
CA GLY A 103 23.73 5.50 -29.05
C GLY A 103 23.96 5.51 -30.56
N TYR A 104 22.94 5.15 -31.35
CA TYR A 104 23.04 5.14 -32.81
C TYR A 104 23.27 6.54 -33.42
N HIS A 105 22.65 7.58 -32.86
CA HIS A 105 22.91 8.96 -33.29
C HIS A 105 24.34 9.42 -32.97
N TYR A 106 24.85 9.04 -31.80
CA TYR A 106 26.19 9.40 -31.36
C TYR A 106 27.28 8.74 -32.21
N THR A 107 27.15 7.44 -32.50
CA THR A 107 28.08 6.72 -33.39
C THR A 107 28.06 7.30 -34.81
N ARG A 108 26.89 7.66 -35.34
CA ARG A 108 26.78 8.29 -36.67
C ARG A 108 27.44 9.67 -36.73
N GLN A 109 27.40 10.45 -35.65
CA GLN A 109 28.11 11.74 -35.57
C GLN A 109 29.63 11.55 -35.50
N LEU A 110 30.11 10.59 -34.71
CA LEU A 110 31.53 10.23 -34.64
C LEU A 110 32.04 9.78 -36.02
N GLN A 111 31.28 8.97 -36.74
CA GLN A 111 31.63 8.50 -38.08
C GLN A 111 31.73 9.66 -39.07
N LYS A 112 30.77 10.60 -39.05
CA LYS A 112 30.83 11.81 -39.88
C LYS A 112 32.04 12.69 -39.55
N LYS A 113 32.35 12.89 -38.27
CA LYS A 113 33.53 13.66 -37.83
C LYS A 113 34.84 13.00 -38.26
N SER A 114 34.93 11.67 -38.16
CA SER A 114 36.07 10.88 -38.62
C SER A 114 36.29 11.05 -40.12
N ILE A 115 35.26 10.81 -40.93
CA ILE A 115 35.33 10.92 -42.40
C ILE A 115 35.69 12.36 -42.82
N ALA A 116 35.15 13.38 -42.16
CA ALA A 116 35.48 14.77 -42.45
C ALA A 116 36.95 15.11 -42.16
N ARG A 117 37.54 14.56 -41.09
CA ARG A 117 38.98 14.73 -40.81
C ARG A 117 39.84 14.02 -41.85
N ILE A 118 39.50 12.78 -42.20
CA ILE A 118 40.24 12.00 -43.21
C ILE A 118 40.20 12.73 -44.57
N LYS A 119 39.04 13.22 -44.98
CA LYS A 119 38.89 14.00 -46.22
C LYS A 119 39.75 15.27 -46.18
N LYS A 120 39.74 16.00 -45.06
CA LYS A 120 40.55 17.22 -44.88
C LYS A 120 42.06 16.95 -44.89
N SER A 121 42.50 15.81 -44.37
CA SER A 121 43.92 15.41 -44.44
C SER A 121 44.34 14.96 -45.85
N MET A 122 43.43 14.36 -46.63
CA MET A 122 43.73 14.01 -48.03
C MET A 122 43.87 15.27 -48.90
N THR A 123 42.94 16.22 -48.80
CA THR A 123 42.98 17.48 -49.58
C THR A 123 44.07 18.47 -49.16
N LYS A 124 44.86 18.16 -48.12
CA LYS A 124 45.98 19.01 -47.65
C LYS A 124 47.34 18.45 -48.09
N ASN A 125 47.35 17.24 -48.63
CA ASN A 125 48.54 16.56 -49.17
C ASN A 125 48.59 16.59 -50.71
N ASP A 126 47.56 17.11 -51.36
CA ASP A 126 47.54 17.53 -52.77
C ASP A 126 47.79 19.05 -52.83
#